data_AF-A0A8S3SIH2-F1
#
_entry.id   AF-A0A8S3SIH2-F1
#
_cell.length_a   1.000
_cell.length_b   1.000
_cell.length_c   1.000
_cell.angle_alpha   90.00
_cell.angle_beta   90.00
_cell.angle_gamma   90.00
#
_symmetry.space_group_name_H-M   'P 1'
#
loop_
_entity.id
_entity.type
_entity.pdbx_description
1 polymer ?
#
loop_
_entity_poly.entity_id
_entity_poly.type
_entity_poly.pdbx_seq_one_letter_code
_entity_poly.pdbx_strand_id
1 'polypeptide(L)'
;MPSYYNLDDTDHDSINKFLSKLVERALYELECSYCIAVGEDNRTIDPQTLGRISSYYYLNHNTSTCFRDELKPESSIAELLDVLSNANEYDELPVRHNEDQLNSELAKKLPVEVNQYTYDSAHTKANLLLQAHFGHGQVGLPSTDYNTDTKSVLDQAIRILQAMLDVSADEGWLVTSLRIMQMVQMVIQGLVS
;
A
#
# COMPACT_ATOMS: atom_id res chain seq x y z
N MET A 1 -19.35 -27.23 3.60
CA MET A 1 -20.18 -27.36 4.82
C MET A 1 -20.36 -25.97 5.43
N PRO A 2 -21.54 -25.63 5.93
CA PRO A 2 -21.94 -24.29 6.43
C PRO A 2 -21.05 -23.75 7.58
N SER A 3 -20.42 -24.67 8.31
CA SER A 3 -19.41 -24.40 9.33
C SER A 3 -18.17 -23.67 8.82
N TYR A 4 -17.86 -23.74 7.51
CA TYR A 4 -16.72 -23.02 6.92
C TYR A 4 -16.90 -21.49 6.95
N TYR A 5 -18.15 -21.02 6.97
CA TYR A 5 -18.50 -19.59 7.06
C TYR A 5 -19.01 -19.19 8.45
N ASN A 6 -18.82 -20.05 9.48
CA ASN A 6 -19.38 -19.87 10.82
C ASN A 6 -20.91 -19.65 10.82
N LEU A 7 -21.63 -20.37 9.96
CA LEU A 7 -23.09 -20.40 9.99
C LEU A 7 -23.56 -21.49 10.95
N ASP A 8 -24.35 -21.11 11.95
CA ASP A 8 -24.94 -22.04 12.91
C ASP A 8 -25.98 -22.98 12.27
N ASP A 9 -26.68 -22.51 11.22
CA ASP A 9 -27.69 -23.28 10.46
C ASP A 9 -27.75 -22.85 8.98
N THR A 10 -28.22 -23.76 8.09
CA THR A 10 -28.41 -23.51 6.63
C THR A 10 -29.79 -23.02 6.24
N ASP A 11 -30.61 -22.64 7.21
CA ASP A 11 -31.94 -22.13 6.89
C ASP A 11 -31.83 -20.82 6.09
N HIS A 12 -32.83 -20.56 5.25
CA HIS A 12 -32.87 -19.39 4.38
C HIS A 12 -32.76 -18.08 5.17
N ASP A 13 -33.34 -18.02 6.37
CA ASP A 13 -33.28 -16.84 7.24
C ASP A 13 -31.86 -16.61 7.79
N SER A 14 -31.19 -17.68 8.24
CA SER A 14 -29.81 -17.63 8.73
C SER A 14 -28.83 -17.16 7.65
N ILE A 15 -29.00 -17.64 6.41
CA ILE A 15 -28.17 -17.22 5.27
C ILE A 15 -28.41 -15.75 4.94
N ASN A 16 -29.67 -15.32 4.84
CA ASN A 16 -30.00 -13.92 4.55
C ASN A 16 -29.44 -12.96 5.61
N LYS A 17 -29.55 -13.35 6.89
CA LYS A 17 -29.00 -12.58 8.01
C LYS A 17 -27.48 -12.49 7.95
N PHE A 18 -26.80 -13.58 7.60
CA PHE A 18 -25.35 -13.58 7.43
C PHE A 18 -24.91 -12.70 6.27
N LEU A 19 -25.54 -12.83 5.10
CA LEU A 19 -25.24 -12.02 3.92
C LEU A 19 -25.49 -10.53 4.19
N SER A 20 -26.58 -10.19 4.86
CA SER A 20 -26.88 -8.81 5.25
C SER A 20 -25.78 -8.24 6.16
N LYS A 21 -25.38 -8.98 7.20
CA LYS A 21 -24.26 -8.58 8.08
C LYS A 21 -22.93 -8.44 7.34
N LEU A 22 -22.65 -9.32 6.38
CA LEU A 22 -21.43 -9.27 5.59
C LEU A 22 -21.39 -8.01 4.71
N VAL A 23 -22.52 -7.70 4.04
CA VAL A 23 -22.66 -6.48 3.24
C VAL A 23 -22.56 -5.23 4.11
N GLU A 24 -23.27 -5.19 5.23
CA GLU A 24 -23.20 -4.08 6.19
C GLU A 24 -21.77 -3.83 6.68
N ARG A 25 -21.03 -4.88 7.03
CA ARG A 25 -19.63 -4.76 7.44
C ARG A 25 -18.74 -4.26 6.30
N ALA A 26 -18.90 -4.79 5.09
CA ALA A 26 -18.09 -4.36 3.95
C ALA A 26 -18.36 -2.89 3.59
N LEU A 27 -19.62 -2.44 3.63
CA LEU A 27 -19.97 -1.03 3.41
C LEU A 27 -19.36 -0.14 4.50
N TYR A 28 -19.44 -0.56 5.77
CA TYR A 28 -18.82 0.17 6.87
C TYR A 28 -17.30 0.28 6.71
N GLU A 29 -16.61 -0.81 6.35
CA GLU A 29 -15.15 -0.80 6.13
C GLU A 29 -14.76 0.12 4.95
N LEU A 30 -15.52 0.09 3.85
CA LEU A 30 -15.31 0.95 2.69
C LEU A 30 -15.60 2.43 2.99
N GLU A 31 -16.60 2.71 3.82
CA GLU A 31 -16.92 4.07 4.28
C GLU A 31 -15.81 4.61 5.20
N CYS A 32 -15.33 3.80 6.16
CA CYS A 32 -14.17 4.15 6.99
C CYS A 32 -12.89 4.37 6.18
N SER A 33 -12.78 3.74 5.02
CA SER A 33 -11.64 3.89 4.10
C SER A 33 -11.84 5.03 3.09
N TYR A 34 -12.90 5.84 3.25
CA TYR A 34 -13.25 6.95 2.35
C TYR A 34 -13.45 6.51 0.89
N CYS A 35 -13.78 5.24 0.65
CA CYS A 35 -14.03 4.72 -0.69
C CYS A 35 -15.47 4.99 -1.15
N ILE A 36 -16.41 4.99 -0.21
CA ILE A 36 -17.84 5.25 -0.46
C ILE A 36 -18.38 6.23 0.57
N ALA A 37 -19.51 6.86 0.26
CA ALA A 37 -20.33 7.59 1.21
C ALA A 37 -21.72 6.95 1.26
N VAL A 38 -22.23 6.70 2.46
CA VAL A 38 -23.60 6.24 2.66
C VAL A 38 -24.51 7.45 2.88
N GLY A 39 -25.57 7.57 2.10
CA GLY A 39 -26.55 8.65 2.22
C GLY A 39 -27.33 8.59 3.54
N GLU A 40 -27.92 9.71 3.95
CA GLU A 40 -28.73 9.83 5.19
C GLU A 40 -29.93 8.86 5.24
N ASP A 41 -30.35 8.34 4.07
CA ASP A 41 -31.41 7.35 3.94
C ASP A 41 -30.95 5.91 4.24
N ASN A 42 -29.66 5.70 4.54
CA ASN A 42 -28.98 4.42 4.72
C ASN A 42 -29.17 3.46 3.53
N ARG A 43 -29.42 3.97 2.33
CA ARG A 43 -29.72 3.18 1.13
C ARG A 43 -28.95 3.63 -0.09
N THR A 44 -28.67 4.93 -0.19
CA THR A 44 -27.89 5.49 -1.27
C THR A 44 -26.40 5.27 -0.98
N ILE A 45 -25.66 4.76 -1.96
CA ILE A 45 -24.22 4.53 -1.88
C ILE A 45 -23.58 5.25 -3.05
N ASP A 46 -22.74 6.23 -2.74
CA ASP A 46 -22.01 7.00 -3.74
C ASP A 46 -20.51 6.73 -3.65
N PRO A 47 -19.83 6.46 -4.79
CA PRO A 47 -18.39 6.28 -4.78
C PRO A 47 -17.70 7.62 -4.50
N GLN A 48 -16.70 7.61 -3.62
CA GLN A 48 -15.81 8.74 -3.38
C GLN A 48 -14.60 8.70 -4.33
N THR A 49 -13.81 9.78 -4.37
CA THR A 49 -12.63 9.86 -5.24
C THR A 49 -11.63 8.77 -4.91
N LEU A 50 -11.31 8.55 -3.63
CA LEU A 50 -10.39 7.50 -3.23
C LEU A 50 -10.88 6.13 -3.68
N GLY A 51 -12.18 5.80 -3.53
CA GLY A 51 -12.73 4.54 -4.00
C GLY A 51 -12.66 4.35 -5.52
N ARG A 52 -12.84 5.42 -6.30
CA ARG A 52 -12.63 5.39 -7.76
C ARG A 52 -11.16 5.10 -8.10
N ILE A 53 -10.23 5.77 -7.43
CA ILE A 53 -8.79 5.56 -7.61
C ILE A 53 -8.39 4.13 -7.23
N SER A 54 -8.80 3.63 -6.05
CA SER A 54 -8.48 2.26 -5.61
C SER A 54 -8.99 1.23 -6.62
N SER A 55 -10.24 1.40 -7.08
CA SER A 55 -10.84 0.48 -8.06
C SER A 55 -10.13 0.54 -9.41
N TYR A 56 -9.68 1.71 -9.86
CA TYR A 56 -9.01 1.88 -11.15
C TYR A 56 -7.61 1.23 -11.16
N TYR A 57 -6.86 1.37 -10.07
CA TYR A 57 -5.50 0.83 -9.93
C TYR A 57 -5.44 -0.57 -9.29
N TYR A 58 -6.60 -1.18 -9.00
CA TYR A 58 -6.73 -2.47 -8.32
C TYR A 58 -6.02 -2.50 -6.95
N LEU A 59 -6.15 -1.42 -6.18
CA LEU A 59 -5.55 -1.29 -4.86
C LEU A 59 -6.52 -1.72 -3.75
N ASN A 60 -5.96 -2.21 -2.66
CA ASN A 60 -6.66 -2.43 -1.41
C ASN A 60 -7.20 -1.09 -0.87
N HIS A 61 -8.43 -1.09 -0.35
CA HIS A 61 -9.03 0.12 0.21
C HIS A 61 -8.21 0.69 1.39
N ASN A 62 -7.54 -0.17 2.16
CA ASN A 62 -6.66 0.24 3.25
C ASN A 62 -5.43 1.03 2.76
N THR A 63 -4.89 0.70 1.58
CA THR A 63 -3.83 1.49 0.94
C THR A 63 -4.32 2.92 0.66
N SER A 64 -5.60 3.08 0.28
CA SER A 64 -6.17 4.40 0.01
C SER A 64 -6.39 5.21 1.28
N THR A 65 -6.71 4.55 2.40
CA THR A 65 -6.69 5.16 3.73
C THR A 65 -5.30 5.65 4.11
N CYS A 66 -4.25 4.83 3.86
CA CYS A 66 -2.86 5.25 4.07
C CYS A 66 -2.51 6.51 3.27
N PHE A 67 -2.93 6.60 2.00
CA PHE A 67 -2.72 7.81 1.20
C PHE A 67 -3.40 9.03 1.80
N ARG A 68 -4.64 8.88 2.27
CA ARG A 68 -5.42 9.96 2.89
C ARG A 68 -4.76 10.49 4.16
N ASP A 69 -4.19 9.60 4.96
CA ASP A 69 -3.64 9.95 6.27
C ASP A 69 -2.21 10.50 6.18
N GLU A 70 -1.41 10.03 5.23
CA GLU A 70 0.03 10.29 5.20
C GLU A 70 0.49 11.26 4.09
N LEU A 71 -0.23 11.36 2.95
CA LEU A 71 0.13 12.31 1.90
C LEU A 71 -0.18 13.76 2.33
N LYS A 72 0.73 14.68 2.01
CA LYS A 72 0.66 16.10 2.38
C LYS A 72 0.96 16.98 1.17
N PRO A 73 0.63 18.29 1.20
CA PRO A 73 0.88 19.20 0.08
C PRO A 73 2.34 19.34 -0.37
N GLU A 74 3.29 19.10 0.54
CA GLU A 74 4.72 19.26 0.31
C GLU A 74 5.54 18.04 0.78
N SER A 75 5.00 16.82 0.65
CA SER A 75 5.66 15.57 1.06
C SER A 75 7.02 15.39 0.38
N SER A 76 8.06 15.17 1.16
CA SER A 76 9.41 14.86 0.69
C SER A 76 9.49 13.47 0.03
N ILE A 77 10.58 13.19 -0.71
CA ILE A 77 10.78 11.85 -1.33
C ILE A 77 10.86 10.76 -0.25
N ALA A 78 11.46 11.05 0.91
CA ALA A 78 11.52 10.11 2.03
C ALA A 78 10.12 9.80 2.57
N GLU A 79 9.29 10.83 2.82
CA GLU A 79 7.90 10.62 3.25
C GLU A 79 7.09 9.86 2.20
N LEU A 80 7.24 10.19 0.91
CA LEU A 80 6.53 9.48 -0.17
C LEU A 80 6.98 8.02 -0.31
N LEU A 81 8.27 7.74 -0.07
CA LEU A 81 8.79 6.38 -0.01
C LEU A 81 8.16 5.60 1.16
N ASP A 82 8.00 6.24 2.32
CA ASP A 82 7.32 5.61 3.45
C ASP A 82 5.87 5.29 3.11
N VAL A 83 5.11 6.24 2.53
CA VAL A 83 3.72 5.99 2.07
C VAL A 83 3.66 4.84 1.07
N LEU A 84 4.55 4.85 0.06
CA LEU A 84 4.63 3.78 -0.93
C LEU A 84 4.89 2.41 -0.27
N SER A 85 5.89 2.33 0.61
CA SER A 85 6.29 1.06 1.24
C SER A 85 5.29 0.51 2.26
N ASN A 86 4.44 1.37 2.83
CA ASN A 86 3.38 1.00 3.77
C ASN A 86 2.05 0.61 3.09
N ALA A 87 2.00 0.58 1.75
CA ALA A 87 0.84 0.09 1.02
C ALA A 87 0.54 -1.39 1.35
N ASN A 88 -0.74 -1.73 1.48
CA ASN A 88 -1.19 -3.10 1.83
C ASN A 88 -0.88 -4.13 0.74
N GLU A 89 -0.56 -3.70 -0.47
CA GLU A 89 -0.05 -4.58 -1.53
C GLU A 89 1.26 -5.27 -1.15
N TYR A 90 1.97 -4.77 -0.13
CA TYR A 90 3.20 -5.35 0.38
C TYR A 90 3.01 -6.21 1.63
N ASP A 91 1.79 -6.38 2.16
CA ASP A 91 1.52 -7.20 3.37
C ASP A 91 2.02 -8.65 3.22
N GLU A 92 1.98 -9.18 1.99
CA GLU A 92 2.38 -10.55 1.68
C GLU A 92 3.85 -10.68 1.24
N LEU A 93 4.64 -9.59 1.28
CA LEU A 93 6.06 -9.66 0.94
C LEU A 93 6.78 -10.61 1.94
N PRO A 94 7.48 -11.64 1.46
CA PRO A 94 8.05 -12.64 2.36
C PRO A 94 9.18 -12.03 3.19
N VAL A 95 9.08 -12.17 4.51
CA VAL A 95 10.19 -11.94 5.43
C VAL A 95 10.59 -13.27 6.05
N ARG A 96 11.75 -13.78 5.63
CA ARG A 96 12.25 -15.10 6.02
C ARG A 96 13.00 -15.01 7.35
N HIS A 97 13.14 -16.15 8.02
CA HIS A 97 13.91 -16.23 9.27
C HIS A 97 15.36 -15.74 9.04
N ASN A 98 15.86 -14.87 9.93
CA ASN A 98 17.17 -14.19 9.88
C ASN A 98 17.27 -13.03 8.88
N GLU A 99 16.20 -12.66 8.16
CA GLU A 99 16.25 -11.48 7.29
C GLU A 99 16.21 -10.16 8.07
N ASP A 100 15.81 -10.16 9.33
CA ASP A 100 15.86 -9.01 10.24
C ASP A 100 17.30 -8.46 10.39
N GLN A 101 18.28 -9.34 10.59
CA GLN A 101 19.69 -8.94 10.65
C GLN A 101 20.20 -8.44 9.30
N LEU A 102 19.78 -9.06 8.20
CA LEU A 102 20.17 -8.65 6.85
C LEU A 102 19.57 -7.29 6.48
N ASN A 103 18.31 -7.05 6.85
CA ASN A 103 17.60 -5.78 6.70
C ASN A 103 18.29 -4.69 7.52
N SER A 104 18.72 -4.99 8.75
CA SER A 104 19.51 -4.06 9.58
C SER A 104 20.85 -3.68 8.94
N GLU A 105 21.59 -4.64 8.37
CA GLU A 105 22.84 -4.35 7.67
C GLU A 105 22.64 -3.61 6.33
N LEU A 106 21.51 -3.85 5.66
CA LEU A 106 21.13 -3.14 4.44
C LEU A 106 20.75 -1.68 4.75
N ALA A 107 19.97 -1.44 5.81
CA ALA A 107 19.54 -0.11 6.24
C ALA A 107 20.72 0.84 6.50
N LYS A 108 21.82 0.34 7.09
CA LYS A 108 23.04 1.14 7.33
C LYS A 108 23.71 1.67 6.07
N LYS A 109 23.40 1.11 4.90
CA LYS A 109 23.98 1.49 3.60
C LYS A 109 23.07 2.41 2.81
N LEU A 110 21.85 2.65 3.29
CA LEU A 110 20.80 3.36 2.58
C LEU A 110 20.57 4.75 3.19
N PRO A 111 20.16 5.74 2.38
CA PRO A 111 20.11 7.13 2.81
C PRO A 111 18.91 7.47 3.71
N VAL A 112 17.78 6.76 3.58
CA VAL A 112 16.57 7.03 4.38
C VAL A 112 16.52 6.04 5.54
N GLU A 113 16.51 6.57 6.75
CA GLU A 113 16.42 5.78 7.98
C GLU A 113 15.05 5.11 8.08
N VAL A 114 15.05 3.84 8.51
CA VAL A 114 13.84 3.08 8.81
C VAL A 114 13.80 2.73 10.29
N ASN A 115 12.61 2.40 10.82
CA ASN A 115 12.46 2.03 12.21
C ASN A 115 13.21 0.72 12.53
N GLN A 116 14.18 0.80 13.45
CA GLN A 116 15.00 -0.36 13.83
C GLN A 116 14.23 -1.51 14.49
N TYR A 117 13.01 -1.26 14.97
CA TYR A 117 12.17 -2.27 15.62
C TYR A 117 11.27 -3.03 14.64
N THR A 118 11.33 -2.70 13.34
CA THR A 118 10.45 -3.29 12.31
C THR A 118 11.23 -3.99 11.21
N TYR A 119 12.49 -4.38 11.44
CA TYR A 119 13.30 -5.08 10.44
C TYR A 119 12.74 -6.45 10.02
N ASP A 120 11.84 -7.02 10.81
CA ASP A 120 11.09 -8.24 10.50
C ASP A 120 9.76 -7.96 9.74
N SER A 121 9.43 -6.70 9.47
CA SER A 121 8.22 -6.28 8.75
C SER A 121 8.40 -6.30 7.23
N ALA A 122 7.37 -6.77 6.55
CA ALA A 122 7.24 -6.74 5.09
C ALA A 122 7.39 -5.32 4.53
N HIS A 123 6.78 -4.31 5.16
CA HIS A 123 6.85 -2.91 4.73
C HIS A 123 8.27 -2.33 4.87
N THR A 124 8.96 -2.63 5.97
CA THR A 124 10.35 -2.20 6.15
C THR A 124 11.24 -2.83 5.08
N LYS A 125 11.04 -4.11 4.78
CA LYS A 125 11.76 -4.76 3.68
C LYS A 125 11.43 -4.11 2.32
N ALA A 126 10.17 -3.82 2.02
CA ALA A 126 9.76 -3.12 0.79
C ALA A 126 10.46 -1.76 0.65
N ASN A 127 10.50 -0.98 1.74
CA ASN A 127 11.19 0.31 1.79
C ASN A 127 12.68 0.17 1.45
N LEU A 128 13.39 -0.73 2.12
CA LEU A 128 14.83 -0.98 1.90
C LEU A 128 15.12 -1.42 0.46
N LEU A 129 14.26 -2.28 -0.12
CA LEU A 129 14.42 -2.75 -1.49
C LEU A 129 14.19 -1.62 -2.51
N LEU A 130 13.19 -0.76 -2.30
CA LEU A 130 12.95 0.42 -3.13
C LEU A 130 14.15 1.39 -3.09
N GLN A 131 14.67 1.67 -1.90
CA GLN A 131 15.86 2.51 -1.75
C GLN A 131 17.09 1.91 -2.46
N ALA A 132 17.33 0.61 -2.29
CA ALA A 132 18.44 -0.08 -2.94
C ALA A 132 18.32 -0.05 -4.48
N HIS A 133 17.10 -0.15 -5.01
CA HIS A 133 16.83 -0.01 -6.44
C HIS A 133 17.08 1.41 -6.96
N PHE A 134 16.61 2.44 -6.25
CA PHE A 134 16.85 3.85 -6.60
C PHE A 134 18.33 4.23 -6.52
N GLY A 135 19.09 3.55 -5.64
CA GLY A 135 20.53 3.67 -5.53
C GLY A 135 21.34 2.90 -6.59
N HIS A 136 20.72 2.45 -7.69
CA HIS A 136 21.40 1.82 -8.82
C HIS A 136 22.15 0.50 -8.54
N GLY A 137 21.78 -0.24 -7.50
CA GLY A 137 22.55 -1.44 -7.14
C GLY A 137 24.00 -1.13 -6.73
N GLN A 138 24.33 0.13 -6.42
CA GLN A 138 25.56 0.47 -5.68
C GLN A 138 25.58 -0.25 -4.33
N VAL A 139 24.39 -0.50 -3.78
CA VAL A 139 24.18 -1.34 -2.61
C VAL A 139 23.90 -2.76 -3.08
N GLY A 140 24.88 -3.64 -2.95
CA GLY A 140 24.73 -5.06 -3.27
C GLY A 140 23.68 -5.71 -2.37
N LEU A 141 22.68 -6.35 -2.99
CA LEU A 141 21.64 -7.08 -2.27
C LEU A 141 22.23 -8.33 -1.58
N PRO A 142 21.78 -8.67 -0.35
CA PRO A 142 22.38 -9.75 0.44
C PRO A 142 22.33 -11.14 -0.22
N SER A 143 21.30 -11.42 -1.02
CA SER A 143 21.08 -12.73 -1.64
C SER A 143 20.26 -12.66 -2.93
N THR A 144 20.16 -13.78 -3.64
CA THR A 144 19.29 -13.93 -4.82
C THR A 144 17.80 -13.79 -4.48
N ASP A 145 17.41 -14.13 -3.26
CA ASP A 145 16.01 -14.01 -2.82
C ASP A 145 15.60 -12.53 -2.78
N TYR A 146 16.47 -11.64 -2.29
CA TYR A 146 16.24 -10.19 -2.30
C TYR A 146 16.07 -9.64 -3.72
N ASN A 147 16.73 -10.22 -4.73
CA ASN A 147 16.53 -9.82 -6.12
C ASN A 147 15.14 -10.20 -6.62
N THR A 148 14.64 -11.37 -6.23
CA THR A 148 13.28 -11.82 -6.57
C THR A 148 12.25 -10.96 -5.85
N ASP A 149 12.46 -10.71 -4.56
CA ASP A 149 11.57 -9.88 -3.74
C ASP A 149 11.55 -8.43 -4.27
N THR A 150 12.68 -7.89 -4.73
CA THR A 150 12.75 -6.56 -5.37
C THR A 150 11.86 -6.49 -6.61
N LYS A 151 11.87 -7.51 -7.47
CA LYS A 151 10.99 -7.55 -8.65
C LYS A 151 9.52 -7.51 -8.24
N SER A 152 9.13 -8.34 -7.26
CA SER A 152 7.76 -8.33 -6.73
C SER A 152 7.35 -6.97 -6.19
N VAL A 153 8.27 -6.25 -5.51
CA VAL A 153 8.02 -4.89 -5.01
C VAL A 153 7.81 -3.90 -6.17
N LEU A 154 8.68 -3.94 -7.18
CA LEU A 154 8.63 -3.04 -8.34
C LEU A 154 7.41 -3.28 -9.24
N ASP A 155 6.95 -4.53 -9.36
CA ASP A 155 5.73 -4.88 -10.12
C ASP A 155 4.49 -4.15 -9.58
N GLN A 156 4.47 -3.85 -8.28
CA GLN A 156 3.38 -3.11 -7.63
C GLN A 156 3.64 -1.59 -7.60
N ALA A 157 4.90 -1.15 -7.57
CA ALA A 157 5.26 0.22 -7.28
C ALA A 157 4.67 1.23 -8.27
N ILE A 158 4.62 0.89 -9.57
CA ILE A 158 4.11 1.82 -10.60
C ILE A 158 2.63 2.14 -10.38
N ARG A 159 1.78 1.14 -10.13
CA ARG A 159 0.34 1.37 -9.95
C ARG A 159 0.02 2.10 -8.64
N ILE A 160 0.79 1.82 -7.59
CA ILE A 160 0.65 2.51 -6.29
C ILE A 160 1.08 3.99 -6.45
N LEU A 161 2.21 4.26 -7.09
CA LEU A 161 2.67 5.63 -7.36
C LEU A 161 1.71 6.42 -8.26
N GLN A 162 1.13 5.78 -9.27
CA GLN A 162 0.12 6.43 -10.12
C GLN A 162 -1.15 6.78 -9.33
N ALA A 163 -1.59 5.91 -8.43
CA ALA A 163 -2.69 6.22 -7.53
C ALA A 163 -2.35 7.37 -6.57
N MET A 164 -1.14 7.38 -5.98
CA MET A 164 -0.67 8.51 -5.15
C MET A 164 -0.66 9.83 -5.96
N LEU A 165 -0.26 9.78 -7.23
CA LEU A 165 -0.25 10.93 -8.12
C LEU A 165 -1.67 11.47 -8.32
N ASP A 166 -2.63 10.61 -8.64
CA ASP A 166 -4.03 11.00 -8.83
C ASP A 166 -4.65 11.59 -7.56
N VAL A 167 -4.35 11.03 -6.38
CA VAL A 167 -4.78 11.61 -5.09
C VAL A 167 -4.18 13.00 -4.89
N SER A 168 -2.87 13.16 -5.10
CA SER A 168 -2.22 14.47 -4.95
C SER A 168 -2.73 15.51 -5.96
N ALA A 169 -3.11 15.05 -7.16
CA ALA A 169 -3.63 15.91 -8.22
C ALA A 169 -5.08 16.36 -7.94
N ASP A 170 -5.92 15.47 -7.42
CA ASP A 170 -7.30 15.80 -6.98
C ASP A 170 -7.29 16.87 -5.89
N GLU A 171 -6.32 16.79 -4.96
CA GLU A 171 -6.13 17.76 -3.88
C GLU A 171 -5.36 19.05 -4.32
N GLY A 172 -4.83 19.09 -5.54
CA GLY A 172 -4.09 20.24 -6.08
C GLY A 172 -2.67 20.42 -5.53
N TRP A 173 -2.03 19.36 -5.04
CA TRP A 173 -0.71 19.40 -4.39
C TRP A 173 0.44 19.25 -5.38
N LEU A 174 0.69 20.31 -6.16
CA LEU A 174 1.68 20.32 -7.24
C LEU A 174 3.07 19.82 -6.82
N VAL A 175 3.59 20.25 -5.65
CA VAL A 175 4.93 19.85 -5.19
C VAL A 175 5.01 18.34 -4.97
N THR A 176 4.01 17.79 -4.27
CA THR A 176 3.90 16.35 -4.05
C THR A 176 3.71 15.58 -5.37
N SER A 177 2.85 16.03 -6.27
CA SER A 177 2.66 15.41 -7.58
C SER A 177 3.95 15.35 -8.40
N LEU A 178 4.74 16.44 -8.41
CA LEU A 178 6.03 16.47 -9.10
C LEU A 178 7.02 15.47 -8.51
N ARG A 179 7.09 15.34 -7.18
CA ARG A 179 7.96 14.38 -6.50
C ARG A 179 7.53 12.93 -6.73
N ILE A 180 6.23 12.66 -6.77
CA ILE A 180 5.71 11.33 -7.14
C ILE A 180 6.09 10.99 -8.58
N MET A 181 5.97 11.93 -9.52
CA MET A 181 6.42 11.72 -10.90
C MET A 181 7.93 11.46 -10.99
N GLN A 182 8.74 12.12 -10.15
CA GLN A 182 10.16 11.80 -10.03
C GLN A 182 10.34 10.35 -9.56
N MET A 183 9.67 9.92 -8.49
CA MET A 183 9.72 8.53 -8.00
C MET A 183 9.31 7.50 -9.05
N VAL A 184 8.31 7.79 -9.90
CA VAL A 184 7.96 6.93 -11.05
C VAL A 184 9.15 6.76 -11.99
N GLN A 185 9.88 7.82 -12.29
CA GLN A 185 11.11 7.71 -13.08
C GLN A 185 12.18 6.90 -12.35
N MET A 186 12.31 7.05 -11.03
CA MET A 186 13.26 6.25 -10.22
C MET A 186 12.93 4.76 -10.27
N VAL A 187 11.65 4.38 -10.26
CA VAL A 187 11.23 2.98 -10.42
C VAL A 187 11.57 2.45 -11.81
N ILE A 188 11.22 3.19 -12.87
CA ILE A 188 11.40 2.75 -14.27
C ILE A 188 12.88 2.65 -14.64
N GLN A 189 13.68 3.65 -14.25
CA GLN A 189 15.05 3.81 -14.69
C GLN A 189 16.08 3.28 -13.67
N GLY A 190 15.68 3.14 -12.40
CA GLY A 190 16.60 2.92 -11.28
C GLY A 190 17.38 4.18 -10.86
N LEU A 191 17.00 5.38 -11.31
CA LEU A 191 17.74 6.65 -11.15
C LEU A 191 17.14 7.57 -10.10
N VAL A 192 17.96 8.18 -9.23
CA VAL A 192 17.61 9.46 -8.58
C VAL A 192 18.18 10.59 -9.45
N SER A 193 17.31 11.48 -9.95
CA SER A 193 17.69 12.67 -10.74
C SER A 193 18.11 13.85 -9.88
#